data_AF-A0A9W9VBE7-F1
#
_entry.id   AF-A0A9W9VBE7-F1
#
_cell.length_a   1.000
_cell.length_b   1.000
_cell.length_c   1.000
_cell.angle_alpha   90.00
_cell.angle_beta   90.00
_cell.angle_gamma   90.00
#
_symmetry.space_group_name_H-M   'P 1'
#
loop_
_entity.id
_entity.type
_entity.pdbx_description
1 polymer ?
#
loop_
_entity_poly.entity_id
_entity_poly.type
_entity_poly.pdbx_seq_one_letter_code
_entity_poly.pdbx_strand_id
1 'polypeptide(L)'
;MRGLMTLLASAAGAHALVNRGNTCCFHLTASGGASGPVGQLSDGQNRIGDNSLSPAQFCIDSNGAITDGSGRGCILTPPTTQFQCDVGATPTPGFSVSSNGQLEFNGSPNFIACETGDNGGLNIHTTLSNALGQCTTITLMADSCSSSTSPPPSPQPNNGCGSILSAGNFEFPHLIVPVDSSSPNTAFGTRFNGTITSTISSIFNFDIPQSDSGKTCSLVFLFPNKADLQTSSFSFSGDGKIDVEKLASVATTQTTFNNMPSVAEDLGDITVSPGSSFVISTFSCPAGEAVSFEMKNAGSTDLDFFQDFNPAP
;
A
#
# COMPACT_ATOMS: atom_id res chain seq x y z
N MET A 1 -50.55 56.87 -17.82
CA MET A 1 -50.16 55.98 -18.92
C MET A 1 -48.84 55.31 -18.54
N ARG A 2 -48.80 53.96 -18.52
CA ARG A 2 -47.64 53.03 -18.69
C ARG A 2 -46.31 53.44 -18.01
N GLY A 3 -45.69 52.73 -17.08
CA GLY A 3 -45.58 51.29 -16.81
C GLY A 3 -44.09 50.92 -16.69
N LEU A 4 -43.78 49.86 -15.92
CA LEU A 4 -42.47 49.17 -15.71
C LEU A 4 -41.42 49.85 -14.80
N MET A 5 -40.55 49.13 -14.08
CA MET A 5 -40.53 47.81 -13.42
C MET A 5 -39.22 47.81 -12.61
N THR A 6 -39.26 47.31 -11.40
CA THR A 6 -38.13 47.07 -10.50
C THR A 6 -37.10 46.09 -11.10
N LEU A 7 -35.82 46.22 -10.76
CA LEU A 7 -35.01 45.11 -10.23
C LEU A 7 -33.72 45.66 -9.58
N LEU A 8 -33.59 45.46 -8.27
CA LEU A 8 -32.33 45.63 -7.53
C LEU A 8 -31.45 44.39 -7.80
N ALA A 9 -30.20 44.62 -8.22
CA ALA A 9 -29.17 43.59 -8.24
C ALA A 9 -28.27 43.77 -7.02
N SER A 10 -28.46 42.92 -6.01
CA SER A 10 -27.56 42.78 -4.86
C SER A 10 -26.41 41.86 -5.26
N ALA A 11 -25.21 42.42 -5.49
CA ALA A 11 -24.00 41.65 -5.68
C ALA A 11 -23.57 41.03 -4.34
N ALA A 12 -23.83 39.74 -4.14
CA ALA A 12 -23.24 38.97 -3.07
C ALA A 12 -21.85 38.49 -3.54
N GLY A 13 -20.80 39.22 -3.15
CA GLY A 13 -19.43 38.72 -3.23
C GLY A 13 -19.27 37.58 -2.23
N ALA A 14 -19.19 36.34 -2.71
CA ALA A 14 -18.83 35.20 -1.89
C ALA A 14 -17.33 35.30 -1.57
N HIS A 15 -16.99 35.87 -0.42
CA HIS A 15 -15.69 35.61 0.19
C HIS A 15 -15.71 34.17 0.69
N ALA A 16 -15.03 33.28 -0.03
CA ALA A 16 -14.80 31.91 0.42
C ALA A 16 -14.10 31.96 1.79
N LEU A 17 -14.79 31.47 2.80
CA LEU A 17 -14.24 31.26 4.14
C LEU A 17 -13.19 30.16 4.02
N VAL A 18 -11.91 30.54 3.99
CA VAL A 18 -10.81 29.59 4.19
C VAL A 18 -10.88 29.13 5.64
N ASN A 19 -11.48 27.97 5.85
CA ASN A 19 -11.53 27.32 7.14
C ASN A 19 -10.08 26.94 7.50
N ARG A 20 -9.44 27.70 8.39
CA ARG A 20 -8.09 27.40 8.93
C ARG A 20 -8.16 26.26 9.94
N GLY A 21 -8.68 25.11 9.51
CA GLY A 21 -8.69 23.88 10.31
C GLY A 21 -7.58 22.95 9.84
N ASN A 22 -6.58 22.73 10.70
CA ASN A 22 -5.57 21.65 10.62
C ASN A 22 -5.09 21.27 9.20
N THR A 23 -4.67 22.23 8.40
CA THR A 23 -4.01 21.94 7.12
C THR A 23 -2.54 21.62 7.38
N CYS A 24 -2.05 20.52 6.82
CA CYS A 24 -0.64 20.13 6.88
C CYS A 24 -0.04 20.11 5.48
N CYS A 25 1.15 20.69 5.31
CA CYS A 25 1.81 20.80 4.01
C CYS A 25 3.07 19.93 3.92
N PHE A 26 3.29 19.36 2.73
CA PHE A 26 4.32 18.39 2.42
C PHE A 26 4.73 18.48 0.94
N HIS A 27 5.87 17.88 0.61
CA HIS A 27 6.25 17.54 -0.76
C HIS A 27 6.12 16.03 -0.95
N LEU A 28 5.92 15.60 -2.20
CA LEU A 28 5.81 14.19 -2.54
C LEU A 28 7.06 13.71 -3.28
N THR A 29 7.54 12.53 -2.90
CA THR A 29 8.58 11.80 -3.63
C THR A 29 8.05 10.44 -4.02
N ALA A 30 8.16 10.09 -5.30
CA ALA A 30 7.78 8.79 -5.81
C ALA A 30 8.88 7.76 -5.59
N SER A 31 8.46 6.52 -5.35
CA SER A 31 9.33 5.34 -5.33
C SER A 31 8.61 4.12 -5.92
N GLY A 32 9.36 3.07 -6.31
CA GLY A 32 8.83 1.90 -7.00
C GLY A 32 9.22 1.90 -8.47
N GLY A 33 8.26 1.69 -9.37
CA GLY A 33 8.51 1.60 -10.82
C GLY A 33 9.01 2.88 -11.48
N ALA A 34 8.72 4.03 -10.87
CA ALA A 34 9.35 5.31 -11.17
C ALA A 34 9.76 5.98 -9.85
N SER A 35 10.79 6.82 -9.89
CA SER A 35 11.31 7.49 -8.70
C SER A 35 11.67 8.94 -8.96
N GLY A 36 11.62 9.74 -7.91
CA GLY A 36 11.96 11.16 -7.96
C GLY A 36 10.89 12.06 -7.37
N PRO A 37 11.17 13.36 -7.23
CA PRO A 37 10.21 14.31 -6.69
C PRO A 37 9.00 14.45 -7.61
N VAL A 38 7.83 14.71 -7.02
CA VAL A 38 6.64 15.12 -7.75
C VAL A 38 6.74 16.63 -7.99
N GLY A 39 6.86 17.00 -9.26
CA GLY A 39 6.74 18.37 -9.73
C GLY A 39 5.35 18.64 -10.28
N GLN A 40 5.06 19.90 -10.58
CA GLN A 40 3.77 20.31 -11.11
C GLN A 40 3.92 21.31 -12.26
N LEU A 41 3.23 21.05 -13.37
CA LEU A 41 3.14 21.97 -14.49
C LEU A 41 2.29 23.20 -14.12
N SER A 42 2.49 24.30 -14.85
CA SER A 42 1.72 25.52 -14.66
C SER A 42 0.22 25.35 -14.89
N ASP A 43 -0.18 24.33 -15.67
CA ASP A 43 -1.58 23.98 -15.91
C ASP A 43 -2.21 23.13 -14.79
N GLY A 44 -1.41 22.58 -13.87
CA GLY A 44 -1.88 21.82 -12.71
C GLY A 44 -1.47 20.37 -12.67
N GLN A 45 -0.97 19.81 -13.78
CA GLN A 45 -0.62 18.38 -13.85
C GLN A 45 0.56 18.05 -12.94
N ASN A 46 0.39 17.05 -12.07
CA ASN A 46 1.46 16.56 -11.21
C ASN A 46 2.22 15.43 -11.92
N ARG A 47 3.55 15.52 -11.95
CA ARG A 47 4.44 14.60 -12.68
C ARG A 47 5.65 14.18 -11.87
N ILE A 48 6.14 12.98 -12.17
CA ILE A 48 7.41 12.45 -11.66
C ILE A 48 8.45 12.54 -12.76
N GLY A 49 9.69 12.91 -12.43
CA GLY A 49 10.84 12.80 -13.33
C GLY A 49 10.87 13.80 -14.50
N ASP A 50 9.92 14.73 -14.58
CA ASP A 50 9.94 15.79 -15.60
C ASP A 50 11.09 16.76 -15.32
N ASN A 51 12.06 16.80 -16.23
CA ASN A 51 13.30 17.57 -16.06
C ASN A 51 13.09 19.09 -16.07
N SER A 52 11.90 19.56 -16.42
CA SER A 52 11.55 20.98 -16.42
C SER A 52 10.93 21.45 -15.11
N LEU A 53 10.61 20.53 -14.19
CA LEU A 53 9.82 20.82 -13.00
C LEU A 53 10.66 20.80 -11.72
N SER A 54 10.36 21.76 -10.84
CA SER A 54 10.79 21.73 -9.44
C SER A 54 9.77 20.96 -8.59
N PRO A 55 10.17 20.39 -7.42
CA PRO A 55 9.24 19.77 -6.48
C PRO A 55 8.07 20.70 -6.13
N ALA A 56 6.85 20.17 -6.16
CA ALA A 56 5.64 20.91 -5.83
C ALA A 56 5.29 20.73 -4.35
N GLN A 57 4.76 21.80 -3.74
CA GLN A 57 4.19 21.75 -2.40
C GLN A 57 2.71 21.40 -2.48
N PHE A 58 2.28 20.53 -1.57
CA PHE A 58 0.89 20.13 -1.36
C PHE A 58 0.48 20.40 0.09
N CYS A 59 -0.80 20.64 0.31
CA CYS A 59 -1.39 20.86 1.62
C CYS A 59 -2.69 20.07 1.74
N ILE A 60 -2.76 19.16 2.72
CA ILE A 60 -3.94 18.31 3.00
C ILE A 60 -4.70 18.83 4.22
N ASP A 61 -6.02 18.85 4.14
CA ASP A 61 -6.90 19.17 5.27
C ASP A 61 -7.41 17.92 5.99
N SER A 62 -8.15 18.11 7.08
CA SER A 62 -8.73 17.01 7.87
C SER A 62 -9.79 16.17 7.14
N ASN A 63 -10.27 16.62 5.98
CA ASN A 63 -11.24 15.88 5.15
C ASN A 63 -10.54 15.06 4.05
N GLY A 64 -9.21 15.07 4.02
CA GLY A 64 -8.44 14.40 2.98
C GLY A 64 -8.51 15.13 1.63
N ALA A 65 -8.80 16.43 1.63
CA ALA A 65 -8.75 17.28 0.45
C ALA A 65 -7.36 17.92 0.33
N ILE A 66 -6.76 17.80 -0.86
CA ILE A 66 -5.42 18.36 -1.14
C ILE A 66 -5.53 19.63 -1.99
N THR A 67 -4.72 20.63 -1.64
CA THR A 67 -4.43 21.80 -2.47
C THR A 67 -2.95 21.88 -2.77
N ASP A 68 -2.55 22.52 -3.87
CA ASP A 68 -1.13 22.82 -4.11
C ASP A 68 -0.69 24.13 -3.41
N GLY A 69 0.59 24.45 -3.50
CA GLY A 69 1.17 25.68 -2.91
C GLY A 69 0.60 27.00 -3.46
N SER A 70 -0.14 26.96 -4.57
CA SER A 70 -0.88 28.12 -5.11
C SER A 70 -2.36 28.14 -4.70
N GLY A 71 -2.81 27.15 -3.91
CA GLY A 71 -4.18 27.00 -3.46
C GLY A 71 -5.11 26.40 -4.51
N ARG A 72 -4.59 25.79 -5.58
CA ARG A 72 -5.41 25.06 -6.56
C ARG A 72 -5.87 23.75 -5.96
N GLY A 73 -7.13 23.39 -6.16
CA GLY A 73 -7.67 22.14 -5.62
C GLY A 73 -7.21 20.94 -6.43
N CYS A 74 -6.64 19.94 -5.75
CA CYS A 74 -6.20 18.71 -6.38
C CYS A 74 -7.37 17.73 -6.54
N ILE A 75 -7.53 17.23 -7.75
CA ILE A 75 -8.61 16.38 -8.20
C ILE A 75 -8.08 15.11 -8.86
N LEU A 76 -8.97 14.13 -8.99
CA LEU A 76 -8.75 12.95 -9.81
C LEU A 76 -9.59 13.06 -11.08
N THR A 77 -8.93 13.31 -12.22
CA THR A 77 -9.65 13.61 -13.47
C THR A 77 -10.28 12.35 -14.08
N PRO A 78 -11.57 12.35 -14.43
CA PRO A 78 -12.15 11.26 -15.22
C PRO A 78 -11.62 11.26 -16.66
N PRO A 79 -11.51 10.09 -17.31
CA PRO A 79 -11.81 8.75 -16.80
C PRO A 79 -10.61 8.05 -16.16
N THR A 80 -9.44 8.67 -16.15
CA THR A 80 -8.15 8.02 -15.85
C THR A 80 -7.66 8.23 -14.42
N THR A 81 -8.43 8.95 -13.60
CA THR A 81 -8.10 9.32 -12.21
C THR A 81 -6.73 9.99 -12.07
N GLN A 82 -6.36 10.85 -13.04
CA GLN A 82 -5.09 11.56 -12.97
C GLN A 82 -5.10 12.56 -11.80
N PHE A 83 -4.05 12.52 -10.98
CA PHE A 83 -3.83 13.44 -9.88
C PHE A 83 -3.30 14.79 -10.40
N GLN A 84 -4.15 15.81 -10.37
CA GLN A 84 -3.88 17.14 -10.94
C GLN A 84 -4.51 18.23 -10.09
N CYS A 85 -3.90 19.42 -9.97
CA CYS A 85 -4.45 20.52 -9.20
C CYS A 85 -4.82 21.73 -10.07
N ASP A 86 -6.12 21.97 -10.20
CA ASP A 86 -6.68 22.91 -11.16
C ASP A 86 -7.16 24.20 -10.51
N VAL A 87 -7.01 25.31 -11.24
CA VAL A 87 -7.46 26.63 -10.76
C VAL A 87 -8.98 26.61 -10.57
N GLY A 88 -9.42 26.89 -9.35
CA GLY A 88 -10.83 26.94 -8.99
C GLY A 88 -11.51 25.58 -8.87
N ALA A 89 -10.78 24.47 -8.97
CA ALA A 89 -11.33 23.15 -8.74
C ALA A 89 -11.60 22.92 -7.24
N THR A 90 -12.72 22.25 -6.94
CA THR A 90 -12.99 21.72 -5.61
C THR A 90 -12.14 20.47 -5.40
N PRO A 91 -11.26 20.42 -4.39
CA PRO A 91 -10.43 19.25 -4.14
C PRO A 91 -11.24 17.96 -4.00
N THR A 92 -10.73 16.87 -4.57
CA THR A 92 -11.29 15.53 -4.35
C THR A 92 -10.90 15.06 -2.94
N PRO A 93 -11.86 14.74 -2.05
CA PRO A 93 -11.56 14.18 -0.73
C PRO A 93 -11.16 12.71 -0.84
N GLY A 94 -10.67 12.14 0.27
CA GLY A 94 -10.31 10.73 0.36
C GLY A 94 -8.80 10.47 0.34
N PHE A 95 -7.98 11.51 0.29
CA PHE A 95 -6.55 11.34 0.53
C PHE A 95 -6.24 11.25 2.03
N SER A 96 -5.18 10.52 2.37
CA SER A 96 -4.59 10.50 3.71
C SER A 96 -3.07 10.45 3.61
N VAL A 97 -2.39 10.95 4.63
CA VAL A 97 -0.97 10.64 4.84
C VAL A 97 -0.91 9.68 6.01
N SER A 98 -0.44 8.47 5.77
CA SER A 98 -0.37 7.44 6.79
C SER A 98 0.74 7.75 7.81
N SER A 99 0.81 6.97 8.89
CA SER A 99 1.82 7.14 9.94
C SER A 99 3.26 6.92 9.45
N ASN A 100 3.45 6.20 8.34
CA ASN A 100 4.75 5.99 7.71
C ASN A 100 5.10 7.07 6.66
N GLY A 101 4.21 8.05 6.46
CA GLY A 101 4.39 9.13 5.49
C GLY A 101 3.92 8.79 4.08
N GLN A 102 3.30 7.64 3.83
CA GLN A 102 2.72 7.33 2.52
C GLN A 102 1.47 8.17 2.28
N LEU A 103 1.41 8.83 1.13
CA LEU A 103 0.15 9.33 0.60
C LEU A 103 -0.69 8.14 0.18
N GLU A 104 -1.95 8.15 0.57
CA GLU A 104 -2.96 7.15 0.22
C GLU A 104 -4.16 7.84 -0.41
N PHE A 105 -4.86 7.15 -1.30
CA PHE A 105 -6.19 7.53 -1.75
C PHE A 105 -7.18 6.41 -1.42
N ASN A 106 -8.21 6.73 -0.62
CA ASN A 106 -9.16 5.77 -0.05
C ASN A 106 -8.47 4.57 0.63
N GLY A 107 -7.36 4.82 1.32
CA GLY A 107 -6.55 3.80 2.02
C GLY A 107 -5.61 2.99 1.12
N SER A 108 -5.55 3.26 -0.18
CA SER A 108 -4.57 2.64 -1.08
C SER A 108 -3.32 3.53 -1.20
N PRO A 109 -2.10 3.02 -0.88
CA PRO A 109 -0.84 3.75 -1.10
C PRO A 109 -0.33 3.64 -2.54
N ASN A 110 -1.01 2.84 -3.37
CA ASN A 110 -0.59 2.56 -4.74
C ASN A 110 -1.13 3.62 -5.71
N PHE A 111 -0.21 4.17 -6.48
CA PHE A 111 -0.46 5.07 -7.60
C PHE A 111 0.15 4.46 -8.86
N ILE A 112 -0.25 4.98 -10.01
CA ILE A 112 0.22 4.55 -11.33
C ILE A 112 0.93 5.74 -11.97
N ALA A 113 2.19 5.57 -12.34
CA ALA A 113 2.97 6.53 -13.10
C ALA A 113 2.97 6.12 -14.57
N CYS A 114 2.47 6.99 -15.46
CA CYS A 114 2.39 6.71 -16.89
C CYS A 114 3.23 7.70 -17.69
N GLU A 115 4.03 7.20 -18.62
CA GLU A 115 4.87 8.05 -19.49
C GLU A 115 4.00 9.04 -20.26
N THR A 116 4.38 10.32 -20.22
CA THR A 116 3.71 11.38 -20.98
C THR A 116 4.25 11.51 -22.40
N GLY A 117 5.45 10.97 -22.65
CA GLY A 117 6.22 11.23 -23.86
C GLY A 117 6.96 12.58 -23.87
N ASP A 118 6.76 13.42 -22.84
CA ASP A 118 7.30 14.77 -22.76
C ASP A 118 8.27 14.93 -21.59
N ASN A 119 9.46 15.48 -21.84
CA ASN A 119 10.48 15.85 -20.84
C ASN A 119 10.92 14.74 -19.85
N GLY A 120 10.62 13.47 -20.15
CA GLY A 120 10.82 12.35 -19.24
C GLY A 120 9.80 12.28 -18.10
N GLY A 121 8.75 13.09 -18.16
CA GLY A 121 7.72 13.19 -17.13
C GLY A 121 6.73 12.02 -17.19
N LEU A 122 6.30 11.57 -16.02
CA LEU A 122 5.22 10.60 -15.86
C LEU A 122 4.04 11.23 -15.12
N ASN A 123 2.84 11.16 -15.69
CA ASN A 123 1.61 11.56 -15.01
C ASN A 123 1.25 10.53 -13.92
N ILE A 124 0.66 11.00 -12.83
CA ILE A 124 0.28 10.18 -11.67
C ILE A 124 -1.22 9.91 -11.71
N HIS A 125 -1.63 8.66 -11.51
CA HIS A 125 -3.02 8.21 -11.46
C HIS A 125 -3.28 7.36 -10.22
N THR A 126 -4.54 7.27 -9.78
CA THR A 126 -4.92 6.36 -8.66
C THR A 126 -5.38 4.99 -9.12
N THR A 127 -5.71 4.84 -10.41
CA THR A 127 -6.21 3.58 -10.99
C THR A 127 -5.59 3.35 -12.35
N LEU A 128 -5.17 2.11 -12.61
CA LEU A 128 -4.78 1.70 -13.96
C LEU A 128 -6.04 1.68 -14.86
N SER A 129 -5.88 2.11 -16.11
CA SER A 129 -6.95 2.13 -17.10
C SER A 129 -6.39 1.75 -18.47
N ASN A 130 -7.20 1.10 -19.29
CA ASN A 130 -6.84 0.77 -20.67
C ASN A 130 -6.69 2.01 -21.57
N ALA A 131 -7.13 3.18 -21.09
CA ALA A 131 -6.91 4.47 -21.75
C ALA A 131 -5.51 5.05 -21.49
N LEU A 132 -4.73 4.42 -20.60
CA LEU A 132 -3.38 4.84 -20.26
C LEU A 132 -2.34 4.12 -21.13
N GLY A 133 -1.21 4.80 -21.36
CA GLY A 133 -0.08 4.28 -22.12
C GLY A 133 0.81 3.33 -21.31
N GLN A 134 2.12 3.45 -21.48
CA GLN A 134 3.08 2.69 -20.69
C GLN A 134 3.09 3.20 -19.25
N CYS A 135 2.76 2.33 -18.31
CA CYS A 135 2.58 2.68 -16.91
C CYS A 135 3.30 1.72 -15.97
N THR A 136 3.58 2.20 -14.78
CA THR A 136 4.19 1.41 -13.71
C THR A 136 3.62 1.80 -12.36
N THR A 137 3.57 0.86 -11.43
CA THR A 137 3.07 1.11 -10.07
C THR A 137 4.14 1.81 -9.24
N ILE A 138 3.70 2.80 -8.48
CA ILE A 138 4.52 3.62 -7.60
C ILE A 138 3.83 3.82 -6.26
N THR A 139 4.61 4.26 -5.28
CA THR A 139 4.11 4.85 -4.03
C THR A 139 4.58 6.30 -3.94
N LEU A 140 3.85 7.11 -3.19
CA LEU A 140 4.15 8.52 -2.97
C LEU A 140 4.41 8.77 -1.50
N MET A 141 5.59 9.28 -1.17
CA MET A 141 5.99 9.59 0.20
C MET A 141 5.90 11.10 0.43
N ALA A 142 5.13 11.49 1.44
CA ALA A 142 5.11 12.82 2.00
C ALA A 142 6.32 13.02 2.93
N ASP A 143 6.98 14.17 2.82
CA ASP A 143 8.08 14.56 3.72
C ASP A 143 7.61 15.05 5.10
N SER A 144 6.30 15.20 5.29
CA SER A 144 5.64 15.68 6.51
C SER A 144 4.22 15.10 6.59
N CYS A 145 3.46 15.49 7.62
CA CYS A 145 2.04 15.17 7.79
C CYS A 145 1.68 13.73 8.21
N SER A 146 2.66 12.90 8.53
CA SER A 146 2.44 11.66 9.28
C SER A 146 2.10 12.00 10.75
N SER A 147 0.84 11.84 11.17
CA SER A 147 0.46 12.05 12.56
C SER A 147 0.96 10.90 13.44
N SER A 148 2.03 11.14 14.20
CA SER A 148 2.59 10.19 15.17
C SER A 148 1.73 10.12 16.44
N THR A 149 0.94 9.06 16.60
CA THR A 149 0.40 8.65 17.92
C THR A 149 0.79 7.22 18.28
N SER A 150 2.03 6.84 17.96
CA SER A 150 2.67 5.64 18.49
C SER A 150 4.17 5.93 18.71
N PRO A 151 4.81 5.33 19.74
CA PRO A 151 6.21 5.56 20.02
C PRO A 151 7.06 5.20 18.79
N PRO A 152 8.15 5.92 18.51
CA PRO A 152 8.96 5.68 17.33
C PRO A 152 9.49 4.24 17.35
N PRO A 153 9.32 3.44 16.28
CA PRO A 153 10.22 2.33 16.04
C PRO A 153 11.61 2.92 15.82
N SER A 154 12.60 2.30 16.46
CA SER A 154 14.02 2.63 16.33
C SER A 154 14.45 2.76 14.86
N PRO A 155 15.43 3.63 14.55
CA PRO A 155 15.81 3.93 13.17
C PRO A 155 16.35 2.68 12.48
N GLN A 156 15.59 2.12 11.53
CA GLN A 156 16.13 1.11 10.64
C GLN A 156 16.98 1.79 9.56
N PRO A 157 18.22 1.32 9.32
CA PRO A 157 19.06 1.82 8.25
C PRO A 157 18.43 1.51 6.89
N ASN A 158 18.45 2.50 5.99
CA ASN A 158 18.08 2.40 4.57
C ASN A 158 18.93 1.34 3.84
N ASN A 159 18.56 0.07 3.96
CA ASN A 159 19.14 -1.09 3.26
C ASN A 159 18.09 -2.22 3.07
N GLY A 160 16.82 -1.85 2.83
CA GLY A 160 15.74 -2.83 2.67
C GLY A 160 15.58 -3.34 1.24
N CYS A 161 15.48 -4.66 1.06
CA CYS A 161 14.98 -5.27 -0.17
C CYS A 161 13.53 -4.79 -0.39
N GLY A 162 13.26 -4.16 -1.54
CA GLY A 162 11.92 -3.69 -1.89
C GLY A 162 10.89 -4.83 -1.98
N SER A 163 9.60 -4.50 -2.08
CA SER A 163 8.49 -5.47 -2.16
C SER A 163 8.37 -6.19 -3.52
N ILE A 164 9.25 -5.89 -4.49
CA ILE A 164 9.20 -6.47 -5.83
C ILE A 164 9.94 -7.81 -5.84
N LEU A 165 9.18 -8.91 -5.90
CA LEU A 165 9.72 -10.25 -6.04
C LEU A 165 10.13 -10.52 -7.50
N SER A 166 11.39 -10.25 -7.82
CA SER A 166 11.95 -10.58 -9.14
C SER A 166 12.33 -12.06 -9.22
N ALA A 167 12.09 -12.70 -10.38
CA ALA A 167 12.46 -14.10 -10.59
C ALA A 167 13.93 -14.38 -10.21
N GLY A 168 14.14 -15.37 -9.35
CA GLY A 168 15.47 -15.75 -8.84
C GLY A 168 15.97 -14.98 -7.61
N ASN A 169 15.20 -14.01 -7.10
CA ASN A 169 15.54 -13.20 -5.93
C ASN A 169 14.53 -13.36 -4.77
N PHE A 170 13.68 -14.39 -4.79
CA PHE A 170 12.73 -14.66 -3.72
C PHE A 170 12.62 -16.16 -3.43
N GLU A 171 12.26 -16.46 -2.19
CA GLU A 171 11.83 -17.79 -1.75
C GLU A 171 10.31 -17.78 -1.57
N PHE A 172 9.65 -18.85 -1.99
CA PHE A 172 8.25 -19.10 -1.69
C PHE A 172 8.18 -20.20 -0.60
N PRO A 173 7.08 -20.30 0.16
CA PRO A 173 7.03 -21.27 1.24
C PRO A 173 7.00 -22.70 0.68
N HIS A 174 7.85 -23.57 1.21
CA HIS A 174 7.92 -24.99 0.85
C HIS A 174 6.99 -25.87 1.71
N LEU A 175 6.39 -25.29 2.75
CA LEU A 175 5.36 -25.94 3.56
C LEU A 175 4.32 -24.90 3.98
N ILE A 176 3.03 -25.22 3.80
CA ILE A 176 1.91 -24.43 4.32
C ILE A 176 1.03 -25.35 5.14
N VAL A 177 0.91 -25.12 6.45
CA VAL A 177 0.11 -25.95 7.36
C VAL A 177 -0.96 -25.10 8.04
N PRO A 178 -2.25 -25.37 7.81
CA PRO A 178 -3.30 -24.75 8.60
C PRO A 178 -3.36 -25.42 9.98
N VAL A 179 -3.56 -24.60 11.01
CA VAL A 179 -3.91 -25.06 12.36
C VAL A 179 -5.26 -24.46 12.74
N ASP A 180 -6.10 -25.26 13.41
CA ASP A 180 -7.48 -24.87 13.72
C ASP A 180 -7.75 -25.06 15.20
N SER A 181 -8.04 -23.96 15.90
CA SER A 181 -8.39 -23.97 17.32
C SER A 181 -9.71 -24.73 17.60
N SER A 182 -10.59 -24.86 16.61
CA SER A 182 -11.80 -25.68 16.73
C SER A 182 -11.53 -27.19 16.63
N SER A 183 -10.37 -27.57 16.08
CA SER A 183 -9.92 -28.95 15.90
C SER A 183 -8.46 -29.13 16.36
N PRO A 184 -8.15 -28.90 17.66
CA PRO A 184 -6.80 -28.52 18.06
C PRO A 184 -5.75 -29.64 18.04
N ASN A 185 -6.19 -30.90 17.92
CA ASN A 185 -5.33 -32.08 17.81
C ASN A 185 -5.25 -32.62 16.37
N THR A 186 -5.87 -31.95 15.40
CA THR A 186 -5.88 -32.40 14.01
C THR A 186 -4.65 -31.87 13.28
N ALA A 187 -3.83 -32.77 12.74
CA ALA A 187 -2.78 -32.43 11.80
C ALA A 187 -3.36 -32.44 10.39
N PHE A 188 -3.57 -31.26 9.82
CA PHE A 188 -4.15 -31.16 8.47
C PHE A 188 -3.12 -31.54 7.40
N GLY A 189 -1.82 -31.45 7.69
CA GLY A 189 -0.75 -31.64 6.71
C GLY A 189 -0.61 -30.45 5.77
N THR A 190 0.29 -30.57 4.80
CA THR A 190 0.56 -29.46 3.86
C THR A 190 -0.65 -29.12 2.99
N ARG A 191 -0.80 -27.83 2.66
CA ARG A 191 -1.76 -27.27 1.72
C ARG A 191 -1.04 -26.43 0.67
N PHE A 192 -1.80 -25.99 -0.32
CA PHE A 192 -1.37 -24.99 -1.29
C PHE A 192 -1.90 -23.59 -0.97
N ASN A 193 -2.92 -23.50 -0.11
CA ASN A 193 -3.55 -22.25 0.26
C ASN A 193 -3.15 -21.83 1.66
N GLY A 194 -2.93 -20.53 1.84
CA GLY A 194 -3.00 -19.90 3.15
C GLY A 194 -4.47 -19.61 3.48
N THR A 195 -4.91 -20.06 4.65
CA THR A 195 -6.27 -19.85 5.16
C THR A 195 -6.20 -19.17 6.53
N ILE A 196 -6.94 -18.07 6.66
CA ILE A 196 -7.09 -17.28 7.87
C ILE A 196 -8.59 -17.09 8.12
N THR A 197 -9.08 -17.53 9.27
CA THR A 197 -10.45 -17.32 9.74
C THR A 197 -10.42 -16.98 11.23
N SER A 198 -11.58 -16.86 11.87
CA SER A 198 -11.66 -16.72 13.33
C SER A 198 -11.10 -17.91 14.13
N THR A 199 -10.97 -19.11 13.52
CA THR A 199 -10.41 -20.29 14.22
C THR A 199 -9.18 -20.89 13.55
N ILE A 200 -8.96 -20.60 12.26
CA ILE A 200 -7.87 -21.15 11.46
C ILE A 200 -6.79 -20.09 11.25
N SER A 201 -5.55 -20.47 11.52
CA SER A 201 -4.35 -19.75 11.09
C SER A 201 -3.50 -20.65 10.19
N SER A 202 -2.59 -20.06 9.43
CA SER A 202 -1.69 -20.81 8.54
C SER A 202 -0.23 -20.54 8.86
N ILE A 203 0.55 -21.61 8.94
CA ILE A 203 2.00 -21.57 9.18
C ILE A 203 2.72 -21.86 7.88
N PHE A 204 3.71 -21.02 7.55
CA PHE A 204 4.49 -21.06 6.32
C PHE A 204 5.96 -21.33 6.65
N ASN A 205 6.56 -22.36 6.09
CA ASN A 205 8.01 -22.57 6.18
C ASN A 205 8.71 -22.10 4.91
N PHE A 206 9.81 -21.38 5.09
CA PHE A 206 10.72 -20.98 4.04
C PHE A 206 12.08 -21.63 4.28
N ASP A 207 12.64 -22.26 3.26
CA ASP A 207 14.02 -22.75 3.30
C ASP A 207 14.93 -21.67 2.73
N ILE A 208 15.82 -21.11 3.54
CA ILE A 208 16.67 -20.00 3.11
C ILE A 208 17.99 -20.56 2.59
N PRO A 209 18.35 -20.35 1.31
CA PRO A 209 19.57 -20.90 0.74
C PRO A 209 20.83 -20.47 1.48
N GLN A 210 21.82 -21.36 1.56
CA GLN A 210 23.13 -21.02 2.11
C GLN A 210 23.82 -19.86 1.36
N SER A 211 23.51 -19.68 0.08
CA SER A 211 24.00 -18.57 -0.76
C SER A 211 23.52 -17.18 -0.31
N ASP A 212 22.53 -17.11 0.58
CA ASP A 212 22.03 -15.85 1.14
C ASP A 212 22.73 -15.45 2.44
N SER A 213 23.83 -16.14 2.79
CA SER A 213 24.64 -15.79 3.95
C SER A 213 25.15 -14.35 3.86
N GLY A 214 24.93 -13.59 4.93
CA GLY A 214 25.30 -12.17 5.01
C GLY A 214 24.35 -11.23 4.25
N LYS A 215 23.26 -11.74 3.64
CA LYS A 215 22.23 -10.91 3.03
C LYS A 215 21.14 -10.53 4.02
N THR A 216 20.28 -9.61 3.57
CA THR A 216 19.06 -9.19 4.24
C THR A 216 17.87 -9.83 3.55
N CYS A 217 16.97 -10.42 4.34
CA CYS A 217 15.73 -11.04 3.90
C CYS A 217 14.56 -10.16 4.33
N SER A 218 13.57 -10.04 3.44
CA SER A 218 12.30 -9.38 3.73
C SER A 218 11.18 -10.42 3.63
N LEU A 219 10.34 -10.53 4.67
CA LEU A 219 9.09 -11.27 4.59
C LEU A 219 8.05 -10.36 3.94
N VAL A 220 7.49 -10.80 2.82
CA VAL A 220 6.55 -10.00 2.02
C VAL A 220 5.27 -10.79 1.79
N PHE A 221 4.12 -10.16 2.02
CA PHE A 221 2.82 -10.66 1.61
C PHE A 221 2.33 -9.85 0.40
N LEU A 222 2.19 -10.51 -0.75
CA LEU A 222 1.64 -9.90 -1.95
C LEU A 222 0.16 -10.23 -2.03
N PHE A 223 -0.67 -9.20 -2.16
CA PHE A 223 -2.11 -9.36 -2.28
C PHE A 223 -2.59 -8.67 -3.56
N PRO A 224 -2.34 -9.24 -4.75
CA PRO A 224 -2.74 -8.64 -6.03
C PRO A 224 -4.26 -8.58 -6.19
N ASN A 225 -4.76 -7.79 -7.14
CA ASN A 225 -6.19 -7.86 -7.45
C ASN A 225 -6.50 -9.20 -8.11
N LYS A 226 -7.74 -9.65 -7.94
CA LYS A 226 -8.21 -10.88 -8.58
C LYS A 226 -8.12 -10.85 -10.11
N ALA A 227 -8.16 -9.66 -10.70
CA ALA A 227 -8.01 -9.44 -12.14
C ALA A 227 -6.58 -9.61 -12.64
N ASP A 228 -5.59 -9.48 -11.76
CA ASP A 228 -4.16 -9.59 -12.09
C ASP A 228 -3.70 -11.06 -12.04
N LEU A 229 -4.49 -11.92 -11.39
CA LEU A 229 -4.20 -13.34 -11.23
C LEU A 229 -4.52 -14.14 -12.49
N GLN A 230 -3.54 -14.93 -12.97
CA GLN A 230 -3.71 -15.81 -14.13
C GLN A 230 -3.94 -17.27 -13.75
N THR A 231 -3.20 -17.75 -12.75
CA THR A 231 -3.13 -19.17 -12.34
C THR A 231 -3.66 -19.43 -10.94
N SER A 232 -3.93 -18.37 -10.18
CA SER A 232 -4.30 -18.41 -8.77
C SER A 232 -5.58 -17.61 -8.51
N SER A 233 -6.09 -17.70 -7.29
CA SER A 233 -7.29 -16.99 -6.86
C SER A 233 -7.29 -16.88 -5.33
N PHE A 234 -8.14 -16.01 -4.82
CA PHE A 234 -8.42 -15.90 -3.38
C PHE A 234 -9.90 -15.64 -3.11
N SER A 235 -10.33 -15.93 -1.89
CA SER A 235 -11.54 -15.37 -1.27
C SER A 235 -11.12 -14.45 -0.11
N PHE A 236 -11.83 -13.34 0.06
CA PHE A 236 -11.50 -12.35 1.07
C PHE A 236 -12.76 -11.63 1.53
N SER A 237 -12.92 -11.50 2.84
CA SER A 237 -13.92 -10.67 3.51
C SER A 237 -13.43 -10.23 4.88
N GLY A 238 -14.10 -9.25 5.47
CA GLY A 238 -13.73 -8.71 6.78
C GLY A 238 -12.95 -7.40 6.68
N ASP A 239 -12.23 -7.08 7.75
CA ASP A 239 -11.50 -5.83 7.92
C ASP A 239 -10.06 -5.86 7.40
N GLY A 240 -9.57 -7.01 6.95
CA GLY A 240 -8.20 -7.17 6.44
C GLY A 240 -7.13 -7.25 7.52
N LYS A 241 -7.49 -7.17 8.81
CA LYS A 241 -6.52 -7.27 9.90
C LYS A 241 -6.01 -8.70 10.06
N ILE A 242 -4.70 -8.85 9.98
CA ILE A 242 -3.98 -10.09 10.24
C ILE A 242 -2.81 -9.79 11.18
N ASP A 243 -2.45 -10.76 11.99
CA ASP A 243 -1.23 -10.77 12.80
C ASP A 243 -0.24 -11.77 12.20
N VAL A 244 1.05 -11.44 12.25
CA VAL A 244 2.11 -12.31 11.74
C VAL A 244 3.17 -12.53 12.81
N GLU A 245 3.48 -13.79 13.07
CA GLU A 245 4.42 -14.18 14.11
C GLU A 245 5.54 -15.04 13.51
N LYS A 246 6.77 -14.83 13.97
CA LYS A 246 7.88 -15.75 13.73
C LYS A 246 7.88 -16.83 14.82
N LEU A 247 7.99 -18.08 14.39
CA LEU A 247 7.99 -19.22 15.30
C LEU A 247 9.40 -19.61 15.75
N ALA A 248 9.52 -20.17 16.96
CA ALA A 248 10.78 -20.57 17.60
C ALA A 248 11.42 -21.82 16.98
N SER A 249 10.64 -22.60 16.24
CA SER A 249 11.12 -23.73 15.46
C SER A 249 10.24 -23.91 14.24
N VAL A 250 10.69 -24.74 13.31
CA VAL A 250 9.92 -24.99 12.08
C VAL A 250 8.70 -25.87 12.31
N ALA A 251 7.61 -25.58 11.61
CA ALA A 251 6.44 -26.47 11.57
C ALA A 251 6.70 -27.71 10.71
N THR A 252 5.87 -28.73 10.89
CA THR A 252 5.93 -29.99 10.12
C THR A 252 4.54 -30.36 9.63
N THR A 253 4.43 -31.36 8.75
CA THR A 253 3.13 -31.89 8.33
C THR A 253 2.30 -32.51 9.46
N GLN A 254 2.89 -32.72 10.65
CA GLN A 254 2.21 -33.19 11.86
C GLN A 254 1.84 -32.07 12.83
N THR A 255 2.07 -30.81 12.45
CA THR A 255 1.72 -29.67 13.27
C THR A 255 0.20 -29.52 13.38
N THR A 256 -0.26 -29.25 14.60
CA THR A 256 -1.64 -29.01 15.04
C THR A 256 -1.64 -27.75 15.89
N PHE A 257 -2.83 -27.21 16.19
CA PHE A 257 -2.95 -26.04 17.07
C PHE A 257 -2.30 -26.26 18.45
N ASN A 258 -2.44 -27.46 19.03
CA ASN A 258 -1.88 -27.75 20.35
C ASN A 258 -0.37 -28.02 20.38
N ASN A 259 0.24 -28.38 19.25
CA ASN A 259 1.66 -28.76 19.19
C ASN A 259 2.51 -27.83 18.31
N MET A 260 1.90 -26.76 17.77
CA MET A 260 2.64 -25.77 16.99
C MET A 260 3.80 -25.18 17.81
N PRO A 261 4.91 -24.84 17.15
CA PRO A 261 6.01 -24.16 17.80
C PRO A 261 5.54 -22.90 18.54
N SER A 262 6.19 -22.57 19.66
CA SER A 262 5.94 -21.32 20.36
C SER A 262 6.37 -20.12 19.52
N VAL A 263 5.75 -18.96 19.75
CA VAL A 263 6.16 -17.69 19.17
C VAL A 263 7.57 -17.32 19.66
N ALA A 264 8.47 -17.02 18.73
CA ALA A 264 9.78 -16.44 19.02
C ALA A 264 9.75 -14.92 18.99
N GLU A 265 9.01 -14.36 18.04
CA GLU A 265 8.91 -12.92 17.82
C GLU A 265 7.54 -12.62 17.21
N ASP A 266 6.80 -11.71 17.84
CA ASP A 266 5.58 -11.15 17.30
C ASP A 266 5.96 -10.01 16.33
N LEU A 267 5.59 -10.13 15.05
CA LEU A 267 5.90 -9.15 14.01
C LEU A 267 4.80 -8.09 13.88
N GLY A 268 3.65 -8.30 14.54
CA GLY A 268 2.56 -7.36 14.72
C GLY A 268 1.47 -7.42 13.65
N ASP A 269 0.40 -6.69 13.97
CA ASP A 269 -0.79 -6.56 13.14
C ASP A 269 -0.55 -5.69 11.90
N ILE A 270 -1.05 -6.16 10.75
CA ILE A 270 -1.17 -5.37 9.52
C ILE A 270 -2.60 -5.46 8.97
N THR A 271 -3.02 -4.43 8.22
CA THR A 271 -4.30 -4.43 7.50
C THR A 271 -4.03 -4.66 6.02
N VAL A 272 -4.42 -5.83 5.51
CA VAL A 272 -4.21 -6.23 4.12
C VAL A 272 -5.45 -6.00 3.25
N SER A 273 -5.22 -5.66 1.99
CA SER A 273 -6.26 -5.47 0.98
C SER A 273 -5.77 -5.91 -0.40
N PRO A 274 -6.67 -6.43 -1.27
CA PRO A 274 -6.31 -6.72 -2.65
C PRO A 274 -5.79 -5.49 -3.39
N GLY A 275 -4.87 -5.73 -4.33
CA GLY A 275 -4.15 -4.70 -5.09
C GLY A 275 -2.93 -4.11 -4.37
N SER A 276 -2.46 -4.73 -3.27
CA SER A 276 -1.39 -4.18 -2.41
C SER A 276 -0.24 -5.18 -2.18
N SER A 277 0.87 -4.67 -1.64
CA SER A 277 2.04 -5.47 -1.27
C SER A 277 2.57 -5.01 0.08
N PHE A 278 2.85 -5.94 0.98
CA PHE A 278 3.14 -5.66 2.39
C PHE A 278 4.49 -6.25 2.77
N VAL A 279 5.46 -5.41 3.14
CA VAL A 279 6.68 -5.88 3.80
C VAL A 279 6.37 -6.03 5.29
N ILE A 280 6.33 -7.27 5.78
CA ILE A 280 5.96 -7.58 7.16
C ILE A 280 7.17 -7.37 8.08
N SER A 281 8.34 -7.89 7.69
CA SER A 281 9.55 -7.76 8.49
C SER A 281 10.79 -7.83 7.61
N THR A 282 11.88 -7.22 8.07
CA THR A 282 13.20 -7.26 7.43
C THR A 282 14.23 -7.71 8.45
N PHE A 283 14.94 -8.78 8.16
CA PHE A 283 15.87 -9.44 9.08
C PHE A 283 17.09 -10.00 8.34
N SER A 284 18.16 -10.34 9.08
CA SER A 284 19.29 -11.05 8.48
C SER A 284 18.88 -12.43 8.01
N CYS A 285 19.22 -12.80 6.77
CA CYS A 285 18.86 -14.11 6.23
C CYS A 285 19.45 -15.24 7.08
N PRO A 286 18.63 -16.15 7.63
CA PRO A 286 19.11 -17.35 8.33
C PRO A 286 19.58 -18.39 7.30
N ALA A 287 20.66 -18.06 6.60
CA ALA A 287 21.12 -18.82 5.44
C ALA A 287 21.51 -20.26 5.80
N GLY A 288 20.98 -21.22 5.04
CA GLY A 288 21.15 -22.65 5.27
C GLY A 288 20.14 -23.23 6.27
N GLU A 289 19.23 -22.42 6.80
CA GLU A 289 18.20 -22.83 7.75
C GLU A 289 16.79 -22.66 7.17
N ALA A 290 15.84 -23.33 7.81
CA ALA A 290 14.42 -23.13 7.55
C ALA A 290 13.81 -22.27 8.66
N VAL A 291 12.88 -21.40 8.29
CA VAL A 291 12.18 -20.49 9.21
C VAL A 291 10.67 -20.61 9.02
N SER A 292 9.91 -20.52 10.11
CA SER A 292 8.44 -20.56 10.07
C SER A 292 7.81 -19.26 10.53
N PHE A 293 6.77 -18.85 9.81
CA PHE A 293 5.90 -17.72 10.17
C PHE A 293 4.45 -18.18 10.23
N GLU A 294 3.72 -17.74 11.25
CA GLU A 294 2.27 -17.91 11.34
C GLU A 294 1.58 -16.63 10.89
N MET A 295 0.54 -16.76 10.07
CA MET A 295 -0.40 -15.69 9.76
C MET A 295 -1.77 -16.05 10.33
N LYS A 296 -2.32 -15.17 11.17
CA LYS A 296 -3.61 -15.39 11.86
C LYS A 296 -4.50 -14.16 11.84
N ASN A 297 -5.77 -14.36 12.18
CA ASN A 297 -6.77 -13.29 12.23
C ASN A 297 -6.50 -12.36 13.43
N ALA A 298 -6.51 -11.04 13.20
CA ALA A 298 -6.38 -10.00 14.23
C ALA A 298 -7.63 -9.09 14.33
N GLY A 299 -8.75 -9.53 13.75
CA GLY A 299 -9.98 -8.76 13.63
C GLY A 299 -11.14 -9.60 13.14
N SER A 300 -11.57 -9.37 11.90
CA SER A 300 -12.70 -10.08 11.28
C SER A 300 -12.37 -10.66 9.90
N THR A 301 -11.08 -10.77 9.58
CA THR A 301 -10.58 -11.29 8.31
C THR A 301 -10.89 -12.77 8.10
N ASP A 302 -11.61 -13.06 7.03
CA ASP A 302 -11.68 -14.38 6.41
C ASP A 302 -10.96 -14.30 5.07
N LEU A 303 -9.85 -15.00 4.95
CA LEU A 303 -8.97 -14.97 3.79
C LEU A 303 -8.53 -16.40 3.44
N ASP A 304 -8.77 -16.82 2.19
CA ASP A 304 -8.21 -18.04 1.63
C ASP A 304 -7.54 -17.69 0.30
N PHE A 305 -6.24 -17.93 0.17
CA PHE A 305 -5.48 -17.58 -1.02
C PHE A 305 -4.58 -18.73 -1.44
N PHE A 306 -4.52 -19.02 -2.75
CA PHE A 306 -3.53 -19.94 -3.28
C PHE A 306 -2.15 -19.27 -3.28
N GLN A 307 -1.15 -19.93 -2.69
CA GLN A 307 0.23 -19.45 -2.75
C GLN A 307 0.83 -19.77 -4.12
N ASP A 308 0.84 -18.78 -4.98
CA ASP A 308 1.50 -18.88 -6.28
C ASP A 308 3.03 -18.79 -6.11
N PHE A 309 3.75 -19.64 -6.85
CA PHE A 309 5.21 -19.61 -6.91
C PHE A 309 5.72 -18.82 -8.12
N ASN A 310 4.83 -18.46 -9.05
CA ASN A 310 5.18 -17.62 -10.18
C ASN A 310 5.55 -16.20 -9.71
N PRO A 311 6.33 -15.45 -10.50
CA PRO A 311 6.59 -14.04 -10.21
C PRO A 311 5.29 -13.27 -10.00
N ALA A 312 5.36 -12.21 -9.18
CA ALA A 312 4.24 -11.32 -8.93
C ALA A 312 3.65 -10.81 -10.27
N PRO A 313 2.30 -10.83 -10.44
CA PRO A 313 1.65 -10.30 -11.63
C PRO A 313 1.76 -8.78 -11.76
#